data_AF-A0A2W6AUQ5-F1
#
_entry.id   AF-A0A2W6AUQ5-F1
#
_cell.length_a   1.000
_cell.length_b   1.000
_cell.length_c   1.000
_cell.angle_alpha   90.00
_cell.angle_beta   90.00
_cell.angle_gamma   90.00
#
_symmetry.space_group_name_H-M   'P 1'
#
loop_
_entity.id
_entity.type
_entity.pdbx_description
1 polymer ?
#
loop_
_entity_poly.entity_id
_entity_poly.type
_entity_poly.pdbx_seq_one_letter_code
_entity_poly.pdbx_strand_id
1 'polypeptide(L)'
;MRIGVCGGPYGNPYALRAFVVDARKRGCERLFCLGDLGGFGAEVEALWPILDQAGIECIAGNYDVAIASGDPDCGCGYRDPRDNAYAQLIYDHTLAHTSRSFAAWMGRLPIERRLTVAGCRVHLVHGSPLALNDFWWESLEGDQHRRRAAASGADVILCTHTGLPWARHIGATLAVNVGVLGKPANDGRREVWYAVVDLAAGQAEAVLVPLVYDWAAQARSMRQAGLPEQFVETIETGWWTTCLEVLPPPERAAGRYHLYRSSLPRGYAPTAGSWGGAGDEGAGDDGRPVVPLFGTQYFPARLWVYTNFHCNLSCDYCAVASSPRARLRSMPPERFAALVDEAVDEGFRELYVTGGEPFLHPRILDMLDQASARLPTVVLTNAMLFRGARIEGLRRLADRDLVIQTSLDGARPGSHDAHRGRGSWERTIAGIRQAIDLGLAVRVAMTETAENHEEVAAVGALLAGLGIPPHAFAVRPLLRRGLSADGLEISGDSTVPELTVTTEGLHWHPAGADVDTSPDMILAEGTVPLGAGKRLAIERFFSARLADGTLPQPYRCAI
;
A
#
# COMPACT_ATOMS: atom_id res chain seq x y z
N MET A 1 -10.57 -19.52 -35.72
CA MET A 1 -9.13 -19.81 -35.54
C MET A 1 -8.77 -19.48 -34.11
N ARG A 2 -8.02 -20.36 -33.46
CA ARG A 2 -7.52 -20.13 -32.10
C ARG A 2 -6.02 -19.87 -32.12
N ILE A 3 -5.57 -18.81 -31.45
CA ILE A 3 -4.15 -18.45 -31.35
C ILE A 3 -3.69 -18.43 -29.90
N GLY A 4 -2.45 -18.85 -29.66
CA GLY A 4 -1.79 -18.76 -28.36
C GLY A 4 -0.76 -17.64 -28.40
N VAL A 5 -0.79 -16.75 -27.41
CA VAL A 5 0.03 -15.53 -27.41
C VAL A 5 0.70 -15.39 -26.05
N CYS A 6 2.02 -15.36 -26.04
CA CYS A 6 2.83 -15.13 -24.85
C CYS A 6 3.69 -13.87 -25.01
N GLY A 7 4.26 -13.38 -23.91
CA GLY A 7 5.25 -12.31 -23.92
C GLY A 7 6.30 -12.58 -22.85
N GLY A 8 7.39 -11.82 -22.88
CA GLY A 8 8.48 -11.87 -21.90
C GLY A 8 8.87 -13.28 -21.46
N PRO A 9 9.38 -14.17 -22.34
CA PRO A 9 10.02 -15.40 -21.89
C PRO A 9 11.16 -15.14 -20.93
N TYR A 10 11.82 -13.98 -21.03
CA TYR A 10 12.88 -13.52 -20.14
C TYR A 10 13.89 -14.62 -19.76
N GLY A 11 14.48 -15.31 -20.75
CA GLY A 11 15.45 -16.38 -20.49
C GLY A 11 14.91 -17.59 -19.71
N ASN A 12 13.60 -17.85 -19.77
CA ASN A 12 12.94 -18.98 -19.13
C ASN A 12 12.50 -20.06 -20.14
N PRO A 13 13.39 -21.00 -20.52
CA PRO A 13 13.05 -22.06 -21.46
C PRO A 13 12.06 -23.08 -20.88
N TYR A 14 11.94 -23.16 -19.54
CA TYR A 14 11.02 -24.08 -18.86
C TYR A 14 9.56 -23.66 -19.07
N ALA A 15 9.24 -22.39 -18.85
CA ALA A 15 7.91 -21.86 -19.14
C ALA A 15 7.62 -21.83 -20.65
N LEU A 16 8.61 -21.49 -21.49
CA LEU A 16 8.40 -21.47 -22.94
C LEU A 16 8.03 -22.86 -23.49
N ARG A 17 8.70 -23.93 -23.04
CA ARG A 17 8.33 -25.32 -23.40
C ARG A 17 6.93 -25.67 -22.90
N ALA A 18 6.60 -25.32 -21.65
CA ALA A 18 5.27 -25.56 -21.09
C ALA A 18 4.17 -24.83 -21.88
N PHE A 19 4.41 -23.59 -22.29
CA PHE A 19 3.51 -22.80 -23.12
C PHE A 19 3.22 -23.48 -24.46
N VAL A 20 4.25 -23.94 -25.17
CA VAL A 20 4.08 -24.65 -26.45
C VAL A 20 3.17 -25.86 -26.29
N VAL A 21 3.42 -26.69 -25.27
CA VAL A 21 2.64 -27.90 -25.02
C VAL A 21 1.19 -27.54 -24.66
N ASP A 22 0.99 -26.62 -23.71
CA ASP A 22 -0.35 -26.26 -23.23
C ASP A 22 -1.18 -25.56 -24.32
N ALA A 23 -0.60 -24.61 -25.05
CA ALA A 23 -1.28 -23.90 -26.13
C ALA A 23 -1.69 -24.86 -27.27
N ARG A 24 -0.80 -25.78 -27.67
CA ARG A 24 -1.13 -26.79 -28.69
C ARG A 24 -2.23 -27.74 -28.20
N LYS A 25 -2.19 -28.17 -26.94
CA LYS A 25 -3.24 -28.99 -26.32
C LYS A 25 -4.60 -28.29 -26.30
N ARG A 26 -4.61 -26.96 -26.18
CA ARG A 26 -5.84 -26.12 -26.26
C ARG A 26 -6.32 -25.86 -27.69
N GLY A 27 -5.63 -26.41 -28.69
CA GLY A 27 -6.00 -26.27 -30.10
C GLY A 27 -5.53 -24.96 -30.73
N CYS A 28 -4.53 -24.28 -30.16
CA CYS A 28 -3.95 -23.10 -30.80
C CYS A 28 -3.20 -23.51 -32.08
N GLU A 29 -3.69 -22.99 -33.21
CA GLU A 29 -3.15 -23.25 -34.54
C GLU A 29 -1.86 -22.48 -34.80
N ARG A 30 -1.79 -21.24 -34.29
CA ARG A 30 -0.62 -20.35 -34.38
C ARG A 30 -0.20 -19.89 -32.99
N LEU A 31 1.11 -19.71 -32.82
CA LEU A 31 1.72 -19.25 -31.57
C LEU A 31 2.50 -17.96 -31.84
N PHE A 32 2.32 -16.98 -30.96
CA PHE A 32 3.01 -15.69 -31.03
C PHE A 32 3.77 -15.41 -29.74
N CYS A 33 4.93 -14.75 -29.87
CA CYS A 33 5.70 -14.21 -28.74
C CYS A 33 5.88 -12.70 -28.91
N LEU A 34 5.46 -11.94 -27.91
CA LEU A 34 5.41 -10.48 -27.93
C LEU A 34 6.71 -9.80 -27.48
N GLY A 35 7.85 -10.49 -27.62
CA GLY A 35 9.18 -9.93 -27.32
C GLY A 35 9.65 -10.08 -25.87
N ASP A 36 10.80 -9.46 -25.61
CA ASP A 36 11.65 -9.60 -24.43
C ASP A 36 12.05 -11.05 -24.15
N LEU A 37 12.88 -11.56 -25.06
CA LEU A 37 13.43 -12.91 -24.95
C LEU A 37 14.47 -12.99 -23.83
N GLY A 38 15.18 -11.90 -23.54
CA GLY A 38 16.08 -11.77 -22.38
C GLY A 38 15.48 -10.95 -21.23
N GLY A 39 16.23 -10.77 -20.13
CA GLY A 39 15.91 -9.72 -19.14
C GLY A 39 15.45 -10.11 -17.74
N PHE A 40 15.23 -11.40 -17.39
CA PHE A 40 14.91 -11.79 -16.01
C PHE A 40 15.56 -13.10 -15.57
N GLY A 41 15.39 -14.15 -16.38
CA GLY A 41 15.95 -15.48 -16.20
C GLY A 41 17.31 -15.65 -16.88
N ALA A 42 17.92 -16.81 -16.62
CA ALA A 42 19.32 -17.05 -16.94
C ALA A 42 19.59 -17.66 -18.33
N GLU A 43 18.65 -18.40 -18.91
CA GLU A 43 18.90 -19.25 -20.09
C GLU A 43 18.36 -18.62 -21.39
N VAL A 44 18.79 -17.40 -21.70
CA VAL A 44 18.35 -16.67 -22.91
C VAL A 44 18.63 -17.45 -24.20
N GLU A 45 19.85 -18.00 -24.36
CA GLU A 45 20.23 -18.74 -25.58
C GLU A 45 19.39 -20.00 -25.78
N ALA A 46 18.92 -20.64 -24.71
CA ALA A 46 18.12 -21.86 -24.78
C ALA A 46 16.72 -21.62 -25.35
N LEU A 47 16.26 -20.36 -25.42
CA LEU A 47 14.98 -20.02 -26.02
C LEU A 47 14.97 -20.21 -27.54
N TRP A 48 16.08 -19.88 -28.20
CA TRP A 48 16.13 -19.83 -29.67
C TRP A 48 15.72 -21.13 -30.36
N PRO A 49 16.27 -22.31 -30.01
CA PRO A 49 15.83 -23.57 -30.62
C PRO A 49 14.36 -23.90 -30.33
N ILE A 50 13.82 -23.50 -29.17
CA ILE A 50 12.41 -23.73 -28.82
C ILE A 50 11.51 -22.87 -29.71
N LEU A 51 11.85 -21.59 -29.87
CA LEU A 51 11.10 -20.64 -30.72
C LEU A 51 11.07 -21.11 -32.17
N ASP A 52 12.23 -21.52 -32.70
CA ASP A 52 12.37 -21.98 -34.09
C ASP A 52 11.62 -23.30 -34.33
N GLN A 53 11.88 -24.32 -33.51
CA GLN A 53 11.27 -25.65 -33.69
C GLN A 53 9.74 -25.65 -33.48
N ALA A 54 9.22 -24.82 -32.58
CA ALA A 54 7.79 -24.71 -32.34
C ALA A 54 7.07 -23.81 -33.36
N GLY A 55 7.82 -23.11 -34.23
CA GLY A 55 7.28 -22.17 -35.21
C GLY A 55 6.58 -20.97 -34.57
N ILE A 56 7.16 -20.42 -33.49
CA ILE A 56 6.59 -19.27 -32.78
C ILE A 56 6.90 -17.99 -33.55
N GLU A 57 5.87 -17.25 -33.94
CA GLU A 57 6.03 -15.96 -34.61
C GLU A 57 6.32 -14.86 -33.58
N CYS A 58 7.52 -14.28 -33.67
CA CYS A 58 7.98 -13.29 -32.70
C CYS A 58 7.88 -11.86 -33.24
N ILE A 59 7.60 -10.92 -32.35
CA ILE A 59 7.94 -9.49 -32.48
C ILE A 59 9.04 -9.14 -31.48
N ALA A 60 9.76 -8.05 -31.69
CA ALA A 60 10.79 -7.58 -30.78
C ALA A 60 10.19 -6.82 -29.59
N GLY A 61 10.73 -7.07 -28.39
CA GLY A 61 10.62 -6.21 -27.21
C GLY A 61 11.80 -5.26 -27.10
N ASN A 62 11.83 -4.44 -26.05
CA ASN A 62 12.92 -3.46 -25.86
C ASN A 62 14.26 -4.15 -25.57
N TYR A 63 14.27 -5.29 -24.86
CA TYR A 63 15.50 -6.06 -24.68
C TYR A 63 16.04 -6.57 -26.01
N ASP A 64 15.17 -7.09 -26.88
CA ASP A 64 15.57 -7.69 -28.14
C ASP A 64 16.23 -6.66 -29.07
N VAL A 65 15.68 -5.44 -29.11
CA VAL A 65 16.23 -4.30 -29.86
C VAL A 65 17.58 -3.84 -29.28
N ALA A 66 17.67 -3.70 -27.95
CA ALA A 66 18.87 -3.24 -27.26
C ALA A 66 20.04 -4.23 -27.42
N ILE A 67 19.78 -5.53 -27.21
CA ILE A 67 20.78 -6.59 -27.35
C ILE A 67 21.25 -6.71 -28.80
N ALA A 68 20.35 -6.59 -29.77
CA ALA A 68 20.72 -6.62 -31.19
C ALA A 68 21.62 -5.44 -31.61
N SER A 69 21.42 -4.27 -30.98
CA SER A 69 22.16 -3.04 -31.28
C SER A 69 23.44 -2.90 -30.44
N GLY A 70 23.56 -3.66 -29.35
CA GLY A 70 24.65 -3.53 -28.38
C GLY A 70 24.53 -2.27 -27.53
N ASP A 71 23.30 -1.85 -27.22
CA ASP A 71 23.02 -0.67 -26.42
C ASP A 71 23.53 -0.86 -24.97
N PRO A 72 23.76 0.23 -24.21
CA PRO A 72 24.27 0.12 -22.85
C PRO A 72 23.23 -0.38 -21.83
N ASP A 73 21.92 -0.27 -22.13
CA ASP A 73 20.83 -0.70 -21.26
C ASP A 73 19.61 -1.19 -22.07
N CYS A 74 18.58 -1.70 -21.38
CA CYS A 74 17.34 -2.19 -21.99
C CYS A 74 16.41 -1.09 -22.54
N GLY A 75 16.67 0.18 -22.27
CA GLY A 75 15.78 1.29 -22.60
C GLY A 75 14.44 1.27 -21.85
N CYS A 76 14.32 0.52 -20.74
CA CYS A 76 13.06 0.37 -20.01
C CYS A 76 12.56 1.70 -19.38
N GLY A 77 13.48 2.64 -19.11
CA GLY A 77 13.12 3.98 -18.63
C GLY A 77 12.63 4.03 -17.17
N TYR A 78 13.14 3.15 -16.30
CA TYR A 78 12.81 3.18 -14.87
C TYR A 78 13.21 4.53 -14.27
N ARG A 79 12.35 5.10 -13.41
CA ARG A 79 12.65 6.36 -12.72
C ARG A 79 13.47 6.15 -11.46
N ASP A 80 13.31 4.99 -10.82
CA ASP A 80 14.01 4.68 -9.57
C ASP A 80 15.43 4.14 -9.85
N PRO A 81 16.47 4.67 -9.17
CA PRO A 81 17.84 4.20 -9.36
C PRO A 81 18.06 2.70 -9.04
N ARG A 82 17.31 2.10 -8.10
CA ARG A 82 17.42 0.67 -7.77
C ARG A 82 16.80 -0.21 -8.83
N ASP A 83 15.64 0.19 -9.35
CA ASP A 83 15.01 -0.50 -10.47
C ASP A 83 15.94 -0.47 -11.69
N ASN A 84 16.59 0.68 -11.96
CA ASN A 84 17.64 0.77 -12.97
C ASN A 84 18.84 -0.14 -12.66
N ALA A 85 19.28 -0.24 -11.40
CA ALA A 85 20.39 -1.12 -11.03
C ALA A 85 20.05 -2.60 -11.25
N TYR A 86 18.86 -3.05 -10.85
CA TYR A 86 18.40 -4.42 -11.13
C TYR A 86 18.25 -4.67 -12.63
N ALA A 87 17.67 -3.72 -13.36
CA ALA A 87 17.55 -3.79 -14.81
C ALA A 87 18.92 -3.88 -15.49
N GLN A 88 19.90 -3.12 -15.02
CA GLN A 88 21.26 -3.16 -15.55
C GLN A 88 21.91 -4.52 -15.30
N LEU A 89 21.84 -5.04 -14.07
CA LEU A 89 22.43 -6.34 -13.71
C LEU A 89 21.94 -7.46 -14.64
N ILE A 90 20.63 -7.50 -14.88
CA ILE A 90 20.04 -8.56 -15.70
C ILE A 90 20.21 -8.30 -17.20
N TYR A 91 20.28 -7.04 -17.62
CA TYR A 91 20.66 -6.66 -18.97
C TYR A 91 22.09 -7.11 -19.29
N ASP A 92 23.05 -6.78 -18.43
CA ASP A 92 24.46 -7.18 -18.58
C ASP A 92 24.59 -8.70 -18.65
N HIS A 93 23.86 -9.41 -17.78
CA HIS A 93 23.80 -10.87 -17.81
C HIS A 93 23.24 -11.37 -19.15
N THR A 94 22.12 -10.81 -19.61
CA THR A 94 21.49 -11.19 -20.88
C THR A 94 22.46 -10.95 -22.05
N LEU A 95 23.11 -9.79 -22.09
CA LEU A 95 24.07 -9.42 -23.12
C LEU A 95 25.27 -10.37 -23.15
N ALA A 96 25.82 -10.72 -21.99
CA ALA A 96 26.95 -11.64 -21.87
C ALA A 96 26.62 -13.08 -22.32
N HIS A 97 25.36 -13.49 -22.20
CA HIS A 97 24.91 -14.87 -22.47
C HIS A 97 24.10 -15.02 -23.76
N THR A 98 24.01 -13.97 -24.59
CA THR A 98 23.35 -14.05 -25.90
C THR A 98 24.40 -14.12 -27.02
N SER A 99 24.31 -15.14 -27.87
CA SER A 99 25.22 -15.26 -29.02
C SER A 99 24.98 -14.14 -30.05
N ARG A 100 26.04 -13.77 -30.78
CA ARG A 100 25.92 -12.78 -31.88
C ARG A 100 24.92 -13.21 -32.95
N SER A 101 24.82 -14.52 -33.21
CA SER A 101 23.85 -15.08 -34.14
C SER A 101 22.42 -14.90 -33.66
N PHE A 102 22.17 -15.10 -32.36
CA PHE A 102 20.85 -14.92 -31.78
C PHE A 102 20.49 -13.43 -31.68
N ALA A 103 21.43 -12.58 -31.25
CA ALA A 103 21.27 -11.12 -31.28
C ALA A 103 20.94 -10.59 -32.69
N ALA A 104 21.65 -11.06 -33.72
CA ALA A 104 21.37 -10.70 -35.11
C ALA A 104 20.00 -11.22 -35.58
N TRP A 105 19.54 -12.36 -35.06
CA TRP A 105 18.19 -12.86 -35.33
C TRP A 105 17.13 -11.98 -34.67
N MET A 106 17.34 -11.56 -33.41
CA MET A 106 16.47 -10.62 -32.70
C MET A 106 16.36 -9.28 -33.43
N GLY A 107 17.47 -8.76 -33.97
CA GLY A 107 17.49 -7.51 -34.73
C GLY A 107 16.72 -7.54 -36.07
N ARG A 108 16.26 -8.71 -36.53
CA ARG A 108 15.39 -8.83 -37.71
C ARG A 108 13.91 -8.95 -37.37
N LEU A 109 13.56 -9.07 -36.08
CA LEU A 109 12.18 -9.13 -35.66
C LEU A 109 11.50 -7.76 -35.84
N PRO A 110 10.25 -7.73 -36.31
CA PRO A 110 9.50 -6.48 -36.36
C PRO A 110 9.10 -6.05 -34.94
N ILE A 111 9.06 -4.74 -34.67
CA ILE A 111 8.66 -4.17 -33.37
C ILE A 111 7.13 -4.19 -33.13
N GLU A 112 6.36 -4.34 -34.20
CA GLU A 112 4.91 -4.56 -34.16
C GLU A 112 4.49 -5.48 -35.30
N ARG A 113 3.31 -6.10 -35.18
CA ARG A 113 2.73 -6.92 -36.26
C ARG A 113 1.23 -6.71 -36.35
N ARG A 114 0.74 -6.44 -37.56
CA ARG A 114 -0.69 -6.28 -37.86
C ARG A 114 -1.16 -7.40 -38.77
N LEU A 115 -2.26 -8.03 -38.39
CA LEU A 115 -2.80 -9.22 -39.05
C LEU A 115 -4.31 -9.09 -39.21
N THR A 116 -4.87 -9.76 -40.22
CA THR A 116 -6.31 -10.01 -40.29
C THR A 116 -6.55 -11.50 -40.15
N VAL A 117 -7.26 -11.91 -39.10
CA VAL A 117 -7.52 -13.32 -38.78
C VAL A 117 -9.01 -13.51 -38.54
N ALA A 118 -9.64 -14.41 -39.31
CA ALA A 118 -11.08 -14.69 -39.23
C ALA A 118 -11.98 -13.43 -39.25
N GLY A 119 -11.58 -12.41 -40.02
CA GLY A 119 -12.30 -11.13 -40.15
C GLY A 119 -11.96 -10.08 -39.08
N CYS A 120 -11.11 -10.39 -38.09
CA CYS A 120 -10.67 -9.45 -37.07
C CYS A 120 -9.31 -8.83 -37.42
N ARG A 121 -9.15 -7.52 -37.28
CA ARG A 121 -7.86 -6.83 -37.33
C ARG A 121 -7.18 -6.96 -35.97
N VAL A 122 -6.05 -7.65 -35.94
CA VAL A 122 -5.26 -7.93 -34.74
C VAL A 122 -3.96 -7.14 -34.80
N HIS A 123 -3.62 -6.45 -33.72
CA HIS A 123 -2.38 -5.71 -33.57
C HIS A 123 -1.57 -6.28 -32.40
N LEU A 124 -0.39 -6.80 -32.70
CA LEU A 124 0.57 -7.33 -31.75
C LEU A 124 1.64 -6.27 -31.47
N VAL A 125 1.81 -5.88 -30.22
CA VAL A 125 2.80 -4.89 -29.75
C VAL A 125 3.47 -5.40 -28.48
N HIS A 126 4.68 -4.92 -28.17
CA HIS A 126 5.35 -5.27 -26.91
C HIS A 126 4.77 -4.49 -25.72
N GLY A 127 5.05 -3.18 -25.61
CA GLY A 127 4.49 -2.30 -24.57
C GLY A 127 3.09 -1.81 -24.91
N SER A 128 2.98 -0.86 -25.84
CA SER A 128 1.68 -0.37 -26.31
C SER A 128 1.75 0.14 -27.76
N PRO A 129 0.59 0.47 -28.38
CA PRO A 129 0.54 1.13 -29.69
C PRO A 129 1.19 2.53 -29.73
N LEU A 130 1.58 3.11 -28.58
CA LEU A 130 2.21 4.42 -28.52
C LEU A 130 3.74 4.36 -28.50
N ALA A 131 4.30 3.36 -27.82
CA ALA A 131 5.75 3.13 -27.78
C ALA A 131 6.08 1.70 -27.37
N LEU A 132 7.26 1.24 -27.79
CA LEU A 132 7.77 -0.11 -27.54
C LEU A 132 7.87 -0.43 -26.05
N ASN A 133 8.40 0.50 -25.26
CA ASN A 133 8.66 0.37 -23.82
C ASN A 133 7.58 1.05 -22.95
N ASP A 134 6.41 1.37 -23.51
CA ASP A 134 5.32 2.02 -22.77
C ASP A 134 4.66 1.05 -21.78
N PHE A 135 4.68 1.41 -20.50
CA PHE A 135 4.01 0.63 -19.46
C PHE A 135 2.49 0.85 -19.47
N TRP A 136 1.78 0.00 -20.20
CA TRP A 136 0.32 0.02 -20.26
C TRP A 136 -0.30 -0.74 -19.07
N TRP A 137 -0.35 -0.09 -17.91
CA TRP A 137 -0.94 -0.64 -16.68
C TRP A 137 -2.48 -0.74 -16.75
N GLU A 138 -3.05 -1.69 -16.00
CA GLU A 138 -4.50 -1.83 -15.89
C GLU A 138 -5.12 -0.63 -15.20
N SER A 139 -4.46 -0.13 -14.14
CA SER A 139 -4.88 1.00 -13.32
C SER A 139 -4.83 2.37 -14.01
N LEU A 140 -4.31 2.45 -15.24
CA LEU A 140 -4.35 3.71 -15.99
C LEU A 140 -5.78 4.22 -16.15
N GLU A 141 -5.93 5.54 -16.16
CA GLU A 141 -7.21 6.20 -16.36
C GLU A 141 -7.84 5.84 -17.72
N GLY A 142 -9.17 5.92 -17.80
CA GLY A 142 -9.91 5.45 -18.98
C GLY A 142 -9.57 6.20 -20.28
N ASP A 143 -9.12 7.44 -20.21
CA ASP A 143 -8.64 8.23 -21.34
C ASP A 143 -7.30 7.70 -21.90
N GLN A 144 -6.40 7.26 -21.03
CA GLN A 144 -5.11 6.66 -21.39
C GLN A 144 -5.30 5.34 -22.15
N HIS A 145 -6.29 4.55 -21.74
CA HIS A 145 -6.73 3.34 -22.46
C HIS A 145 -7.30 3.69 -23.84
N ARG A 146 -8.22 4.66 -23.92
CA ARG A 146 -8.82 5.10 -25.19
C ARG A 146 -7.78 5.62 -26.18
N ARG A 147 -6.78 6.37 -25.72
CA ARG A 147 -5.69 6.90 -26.57
C ARG A 147 -4.91 5.78 -27.26
N ARG A 148 -4.55 4.73 -26.52
CA ARG A 148 -3.82 3.56 -27.04
C ARG A 148 -4.67 2.74 -28.02
N ALA A 149 -5.94 2.52 -27.67
CA ALA A 149 -6.89 1.85 -28.57
C ALA A 149 -7.08 2.61 -29.89
N ALA A 150 -7.24 3.93 -29.84
CA ALA A 150 -7.39 4.78 -31.01
C ALA A 150 -6.14 4.80 -31.89
N ALA A 151 -4.94 4.87 -31.29
CA ALA A 151 -3.67 4.81 -32.03
C ALA A 151 -3.48 3.48 -32.79
N SER A 152 -3.97 2.39 -32.21
CA SER A 152 -3.95 1.08 -32.87
C SER A 152 -4.97 1.00 -34.02
N GLY A 153 -6.22 1.41 -33.76
CA GLY A 153 -7.34 1.29 -34.69
C GLY A 153 -7.77 -0.16 -34.99
N ALA A 154 -7.22 -1.15 -34.27
CA ALA A 154 -7.50 -2.58 -34.44
C ALA A 154 -8.73 -3.04 -33.62
N ASP A 155 -9.28 -4.19 -34.01
CA ASP A 155 -10.39 -4.83 -33.29
C ASP A 155 -9.87 -5.56 -32.04
N VAL A 156 -8.65 -6.11 -32.13
CA VAL A 156 -7.94 -6.76 -31.01
C VAL A 156 -6.53 -6.21 -30.89
N ILE A 157 -6.12 -5.84 -29.68
CA ILE A 157 -4.76 -5.45 -29.34
C ILE A 157 -4.21 -6.45 -28.33
N LEU A 158 -3.04 -7.00 -28.63
CA LEU A 158 -2.34 -7.94 -27.76
C LEU A 158 -1.00 -7.30 -27.38
N CYS A 159 -0.78 -7.10 -26.09
CA CYS A 159 0.44 -6.50 -25.53
C CYS A 159 1.02 -7.33 -24.36
N THR A 160 2.20 -6.94 -23.88
CA THR A 160 2.93 -7.54 -22.75
C THR A 160 3.67 -6.45 -21.96
N HIS A 161 4.96 -6.60 -21.68
CA HIS A 161 5.90 -5.63 -21.07
C HIS A 161 5.71 -5.41 -19.58
N THR A 162 4.52 -4.99 -19.15
CA THR A 162 4.25 -4.73 -17.73
C THR A 162 4.38 -5.96 -16.85
N GLY A 163 4.30 -7.17 -17.42
CA GLY A 163 4.37 -8.43 -16.69
C GLY A 163 3.08 -8.86 -16.00
N LEU A 164 2.05 -8.01 -15.99
CA LEU A 164 0.79 -8.25 -15.29
C LEU A 164 -0.36 -8.50 -16.29
N PRO A 165 -1.03 -9.67 -16.23
CA PRO A 165 -2.06 -10.03 -17.19
C PRO A 165 -3.38 -9.32 -16.90
N TRP A 166 -4.01 -8.75 -17.93
CA TRP A 166 -5.36 -8.17 -17.85
C TRP A 166 -6.03 -8.15 -19.23
N ALA A 167 -7.37 -8.13 -19.25
CA ALA A 167 -8.14 -8.07 -20.49
C ALA A 167 -9.37 -7.18 -20.31
N ARG A 168 -9.61 -6.27 -21.26
CA ARG A 168 -10.79 -5.39 -21.22
C ARG A 168 -11.22 -4.91 -22.60
N HIS A 169 -12.50 -4.55 -22.70
CA HIS A 169 -13.02 -3.80 -23.82
C HIS A 169 -12.79 -2.29 -23.63
N ILE A 170 -12.26 -1.64 -24.66
CA ILE A 170 -12.06 -0.19 -24.75
C ILE A 170 -12.87 0.29 -25.96
N GLY A 171 -14.12 0.67 -25.71
CA GLY A 171 -15.08 0.86 -26.80
C GLY A 171 -15.32 -0.47 -27.53
N ALA A 172 -15.08 -0.50 -28.84
CA ALA A 172 -15.23 -1.71 -29.66
C ALA A 172 -13.97 -2.59 -29.67
N THR A 173 -12.83 -2.11 -29.18
CA THR A 173 -11.55 -2.83 -29.22
C THR A 173 -11.38 -3.72 -28.00
N LEU A 174 -11.03 -4.99 -28.20
CA LEU A 174 -10.57 -5.88 -27.14
C LEU A 174 -9.05 -5.69 -26.93
N ALA A 175 -8.63 -5.17 -25.78
CA ALA A 175 -7.23 -5.06 -25.41
C ALA A 175 -6.87 -6.12 -24.37
N VAL A 176 -5.77 -6.84 -24.59
CA VAL A 176 -5.29 -7.91 -23.72
C VAL A 176 -3.80 -7.74 -23.48
N ASN A 177 -3.45 -7.52 -22.22
CA ASN A 177 -2.09 -7.75 -21.76
C ASN A 177 -1.94 -9.23 -21.40
N VAL A 178 -1.13 -9.95 -22.14
CA VAL A 178 -1.03 -11.42 -22.02
C VAL A 178 -0.22 -11.86 -20.79
N GLY A 179 0.34 -10.91 -20.03
CA GLY A 179 1.33 -11.19 -18.99
C GLY A 179 2.68 -11.57 -19.59
N VAL A 180 3.48 -12.30 -18.81
CA VAL A 180 4.80 -12.79 -19.22
C VAL A 180 5.03 -14.23 -18.77
N LEU A 181 5.89 -14.95 -19.48
CA LEU A 181 6.27 -16.34 -19.16
C LEU A 181 7.48 -16.45 -18.22
N GLY A 182 8.33 -15.44 -18.20
CA GLY A 182 9.60 -15.48 -17.49
C GLY A 182 9.53 -15.12 -16.01
N LYS A 183 8.42 -14.51 -15.58
CA LYS A 183 8.24 -13.97 -14.23
C LYS A 183 6.76 -14.12 -13.79
N PRO A 184 6.47 -14.57 -12.55
CA PRO A 184 5.10 -14.63 -12.02
C PRO A 184 4.41 -13.26 -11.97
N ALA A 185 3.10 -13.21 -11.72
CA ALA A 185 2.30 -11.98 -11.80
C ALA A 185 2.19 -11.16 -10.50
N ASN A 186 3.16 -11.31 -9.57
CA ASN A 186 3.18 -10.59 -8.30
C ASN A 186 1.92 -10.81 -7.41
N ASP A 187 1.40 -12.02 -7.41
CA ASP A 187 0.18 -12.42 -6.68
C ASP A 187 0.41 -13.58 -5.69
N GLY A 188 1.68 -13.92 -5.46
CA GLY A 188 2.09 -15.03 -4.59
C GLY A 188 1.89 -16.41 -5.19
N ARG A 189 1.49 -16.48 -6.46
CA ARG A 189 1.37 -17.72 -7.23
C ARG A 189 2.61 -17.90 -8.09
N ARG A 190 2.96 -19.15 -8.36
CA ARG A 190 4.17 -19.50 -9.13
C ARG A 190 3.87 -19.67 -10.61
N GLU A 191 2.59 -19.70 -10.98
CA GLU A 191 2.18 -19.72 -12.36
C GLU A 191 2.57 -18.41 -13.07
N VAL A 192 2.87 -18.57 -14.34
CA VAL A 192 3.10 -17.45 -15.28
C VAL A 192 1.94 -17.39 -16.25
N TRP A 193 1.87 -16.37 -17.10
CA TRP A 193 0.63 -16.09 -17.84
C TRP A 193 0.86 -15.97 -19.34
N TYR A 194 -0.15 -16.39 -20.09
CA TYR A 194 -0.29 -16.15 -21.53
C TYR A 194 -1.78 -16.03 -21.88
N ALA A 195 -2.10 -15.67 -23.13
CA ALA A 195 -3.48 -15.60 -23.59
C ALA A 195 -3.79 -16.65 -24.68
N VAL A 196 -4.99 -17.20 -24.61
CA VAL A 196 -5.64 -17.89 -25.74
C VAL A 196 -6.69 -16.96 -26.31
N VAL A 197 -6.64 -16.73 -27.62
CA VAL A 197 -7.58 -15.84 -28.31
C VAL A 197 -8.33 -16.63 -29.37
N ASP A 198 -9.66 -16.64 -29.22
CA ASP A 198 -10.60 -17.24 -30.16
C ASP A 198 -11.12 -16.17 -31.12
N LEU A 199 -10.89 -16.38 -32.42
CA LEU A 199 -11.23 -15.44 -33.49
C LEU A 199 -12.18 -16.12 -34.47
N ALA A 200 -13.39 -15.57 -34.62
CA ALA A 200 -14.41 -16.10 -35.52
C ALA A 200 -15.35 -15.00 -36.03
N ALA A 201 -15.53 -14.93 -37.36
CA ALA A 201 -16.52 -14.06 -38.01
C ALA A 201 -16.49 -12.58 -37.56
N GLY A 202 -15.29 -11.99 -37.40
CA GLY A 202 -15.14 -10.60 -36.94
C GLY A 202 -15.34 -10.40 -35.43
N GLN A 203 -15.51 -11.47 -34.67
CA GLN A 203 -15.58 -11.46 -33.20
C GLN A 203 -14.33 -12.08 -32.58
N ALA A 204 -13.97 -11.59 -31.41
CA ALA A 204 -12.81 -12.02 -30.66
C ALA A 204 -13.14 -12.19 -29.18
N GLU A 205 -12.71 -13.31 -28.60
CA GLU A 205 -12.72 -13.54 -27.16
C GLU A 205 -11.31 -13.95 -26.72
N ALA A 206 -10.90 -13.49 -25.54
CA ALA A 206 -9.59 -13.81 -24.98
C ALA A 206 -9.73 -14.37 -23.57
N VAL A 207 -8.94 -15.40 -23.29
CA VAL A 207 -8.82 -16.01 -21.97
C VAL A 207 -7.36 -15.93 -21.53
N LEU A 208 -7.13 -15.34 -20.37
CA LEU A 208 -5.83 -15.36 -19.70
C LEU A 208 -5.66 -16.71 -19.02
N VAL A 209 -4.56 -17.39 -19.32
CA VAL A 209 -4.28 -18.75 -18.87
C VAL A 209 -3.13 -18.74 -17.87
N PRO A 210 -3.35 -19.15 -16.61
CA PRO A 210 -2.27 -19.43 -15.70
C PRO A 210 -1.57 -20.72 -16.13
N LEU A 211 -0.27 -20.63 -16.38
CA LEU A 211 0.57 -21.71 -16.86
C LEU A 211 1.42 -22.25 -15.72
N VAL A 212 1.20 -23.53 -15.41
CA VAL A 212 2.09 -24.30 -14.53
C VAL A 212 3.30 -24.74 -15.34
N TYR A 213 4.49 -24.54 -14.78
CA TYR A 213 5.75 -24.92 -15.37
C TYR A 213 6.76 -25.36 -14.29
N ASP A 214 7.92 -25.85 -14.69
CA ASP A 214 9.01 -26.21 -13.76
C ASP A 214 9.76 -24.97 -13.26
N TRP A 215 9.08 -24.20 -12.41
CA TRP A 215 9.64 -23.01 -11.75
C TRP A 215 10.86 -23.36 -10.89
N ALA A 216 10.93 -24.58 -10.34
CA ALA A 216 12.06 -25.02 -9.54
C ALA A 216 13.32 -25.20 -10.40
N ALA A 217 13.19 -25.68 -11.64
CA ALA A 217 14.30 -25.72 -12.58
C ALA A 217 14.75 -24.32 -13.02
N GLN A 218 13.81 -23.40 -13.26
CA GLN A 218 14.17 -22.00 -13.53
C GLN A 218 14.95 -21.39 -12.36
N ALA A 219 14.46 -21.52 -11.12
CA ALA A 219 15.13 -21.00 -9.93
C ALA A 219 16.53 -21.59 -9.74
N ARG A 220 16.70 -22.91 -9.93
CA ARG A 220 18.02 -23.57 -9.88
C ARG A 220 18.97 -23.02 -10.95
N SER A 221 18.48 -22.85 -12.17
CA SER A 221 19.27 -22.30 -13.28
C SER A 221 19.74 -20.87 -13.00
N MET A 222 18.86 -20.02 -12.46
CA MET A 222 19.20 -18.65 -12.07
C MET A 222 20.28 -18.61 -10.98
N ARG A 223 20.20 -19.47 -9.95
CA ARG A 223 21.25 -19.60 -8.93
C ARG A 223 22.57 -20.09 -9.52
N GLN A 224 22.53 -21.07 -10.43
CA GLN A 224 23.73 -21.60 -11.09
C GLN A 224 24.42 -20.55 -11.96
N ALA A 225 23.66 -19.65 -12.57
CA ALA A 225 24.18 -18.52 -13.33
C ALA A 225 24.68 -17.36 -12.45
N GLY A 226 24.56 -17.48 -11.12
CA GLY A 226 24.99 -16.44 -10.18
C GLY A 226 24.10 -15.20 -10.18
N LEU A 227 22.84 -15.30 -10.64
CA LEU A 227 21.90 -14.20 -10.53
C LEU A 227 21.57 -13.89 -9.06
N PRO A 228 21.34 -12.62 -8.69
CA PRO A 228 21.02 -12.26 -7.32
C PRO A 228 19.78 -12.99 -6.80
N GLU A 229 19.82 -13.38 -5.52
CA GLU A 229 18.75 -14.17 -4.89
C GLU A 229 17.39 -13.49 -4.97
N GLN A 230 17.33 -12.16 -5.05
CA GLN A 230 16.08 -11.43 -5.27
C GLN A 230 15.36 -11.94 -6.53
N PHE A 231 16.04 -12.08 -7.67
CA PHE A 231 15.41 -12.58 -8.89
C PHE A 231 14.89 -14.01 -8.71
N VAL A 232 15.61 -14.85 -7.98
CA VAL A 232 15.24 -16.25 -7.71
C VAL A 232 14.03 -16.33 -6.77
N GLU A 233 14.02 -15.53 -5.72
CA GLU A 233 12.92 -15.44 -4.75
C GLU A 233 11.61 -15.08 -5.46
N THR A 234 11.66 -14.22 -6.48
CA THR A 234 10.48 -13.90 -7.30
C THR A 234 9.86 -15.16 -7.92
N ILE A 235 10.68 -16.08 -8.43
CA ILE A 235 10.23 -17.34 -9.03
C ILE A 235 9.69 -18.30 -7.96
N GLU A 236 10.34 -18.38 -6.81
CA GLU A 236 9.99 -19.35 -5.76
C GLU A 236 8.78 -18.92 -4.91
N THR A 237 8.51 -17.62 -4.83
CA THR A 237 7.44 -17.08 -3.99
C THR A 237 6.25 -16.56 -4.77
N GLY A 238 6.42 -16.24 -6.06
CA GLY A 238 5.38 -15.58 -6.86
C GLY A 238 5.24 -14.07 -6.60
N TRP A 239 6.04 -13.52 -5.69
CA TRP A 239 6.03 -12.10 -5.33
C TRP A 239 7.25 -11.40 -5.90
N TRP A 240 7.08 -10.24 -6.49
CA TRP A 240 8.21 -9.50 -7.05
C TRP A 240 9.06 -8.90 -5.94
N THR A 241 10.38 -9.08 -6.06
CA THR A 241 11.38 -8.54 -5.12
C THR A 241 12.29 -7.52 -5.78
N THR A 242 12.27 -7.44 -7.11
CA THR A 242 13.00 -6.47 -7.92
C THR A 242 12.03 -5.63 -8.74
N CYS A 243 12.48 -4.44 -9.13
CA CYS A 243 11.74 -3.52 -9.99
C CYS A 243 10.33 -3.18 -9.45
N LEU A 244 10.19 -2.96 -8.14
CA LEU A 244 8.91 -2.68 -7.50
C LEU A 244 8.47 -1.22 -7.65
N GLU A 245 9.42 -0.30 -7.89
CA GLU A 245 9.15 1.13 -7.98
C GLU A 245 8.50 1.52 -9.31
N VAL A 246 8.62 0.67 -10.34
CA VAL A 246 7.91 0.83 -11.60
C VAL A 246 6.40 0.61 -11.46
N LEU A 247 5.96 -0.18 -10.47
CA LEU A 247 4.54 -0.50 -10.28
C LEU A 247 3.78 0.76 -9.84
N PRO A 248 2.66 1.12 -10.51
CA PRO A 248 1.77 2.15 -10.01
C PRO A 248 1.21 1.76 -8.64
N PRO A 249 0.72 2.72 -7.84
CA PRO A 249 0.24 2.44 -6.49
C PRO A 249 -0.79 1.30 -6.40
N PRO A 250 -1.81 1.18 -7.29
CA PRO A 250 -2.77 0.07 -7.23
C PRO A 250 -2.14 -1.31 -7.46
N GLU A 251 -1.32 -1.48 -8.50
CA GLU A 251 -0.61 -2.74 -8.77
C GLU A 251 0.42 -3.07 -7.70
N ARG A 252 1.09 -2.04 -7.15
CA ARG A 252 2.03 -2.20 -6.05
C ARG A 252 1.32 -2.64 -4.78
N ALA A 253 0.14 -2.09 -4.49
CA ALA A 253 -0.69 -2.40 -3.32
C ALA A 253 -1.27 -3.83 -3.35
N ALA A 254 -1.31 -4.47 -4.52
CA ALA A 254 -1.65 -5.89 -4.65
C ALA A 254 -0.48 -6.84 -4.31
N GLY A 255 0.75 -6.35 -4.31
CA GLY A 255 1.97 -7.13 -4.01
C GLY A 255 2.15 -7.45 -2.52
N ARG A 256 3.18 -8.23 -2.17
CA ARG A 256 3.55 -8.52 -0.76
C ARG A 256 4.56 -7.54 -0.19
N TYR A 257 5.44 -7.02 -1.02
CA TYR A 257 6.58 -6.21 -0.60
C TYR A 257 6.29 -4.73 -0.80
N HIS A 258 5.64 -4.10 0.17
CA HIS A 258 5.40 -2.66 0.18
C HIS A 258 6.53 -1.95 0.98
N LEU A 259 7.68 -1.76 0.31
CA LEU A 259 8.88 -1.00 0.74
C LEU A 259 9.69 -1.52 1.94
N TYR A 260 10.99 -1.18 2.04
CA TYR A 260 11.65 -0.54 3.21
C TYR A 260 13.02 0.10 2.93
N ARG A 261 13.33 1.04 3.86
CA ARG A 261 14.60 1.64 4.29
C ARG A 261 15.18 2.77 3.44
N SER A 262 14.97 3.98 3.92
CA SER A 262 15.79 5.17 3.72
C SER A 262 17.24 5.05 4.23
N SER A 263 17.98 3.97 3.97
CA SER A 263 19.31 3.80 4.58
C SER A 263 20.26 2.94 3.74
N LEU A 264 20.96 3.62 2.83
CA LEU A 264 22.38 3.53 2.47
C LEU A 264 23.18 2.22 2.73
N PRO A 265 24.14 1.91 1.83
CA PRO A 265 25.09 0.83 2.01
C PRO A 265 26.11 1.14 3.12
N ARG A 266 26.67 0.09 3.73
CA ARG A 266 28.05 0.14 4.24
C ARG A 266 28.77 -1.15 3.89
N GLY A 267 29.92 -0.98 3.22
CA GLY A 267 31.01 -1.94 3.18
C GLY A 267 30.96 -2.98 2.06
N TYR A 268 31.41 -2.60 0.86
CA TYR A 268 31.95 -3.55 -0.12
C TYR A 268 33.13 -2.83 -0.86
N ALA A 269 34.42 -3.18 -0.62
CA ALA A 269 35.66 -2.78 -1.36
C ALA A 269 36.42 -3.82 -2.30
N PRO A 270 36.64 -3.54 -3.62
CA PRO A 270 37.20 -4.44 -4.69
C PRO A 270 38.25 -5.51 -4.39
N THR A 271 38.12 -6.67 -5.05
CA THR A 271 39.27 -7.48 -5.50
C THR A 271 40.21 -6.63 -6.36
N ALA A 272 41.49 -6.58 -5.98
CA ALA A 272 42.52 -5.84 -6.70
C ALA A 272 42.72 -6.41 -8.13
N GLY A 273 42.35 -5.63 -9.14
CA GLY A 273 42.61 -5.93 -10.56
C GLY A 273 41.39 -6.01 -11.48
N SER A 274 40.16 -5.86 -10.97
CA SER A 274 38.96 -5.66 -11.82
C SER A 274 38.67 -4.16 -12.01
N TRP A 275 38.20 -3.76 -13.20
CA TRP A 275 37.87 -2.36 -13.53
C TRP A 275 36.68 -1.77 -12.74
N GLY A 276 35.95 -2.62 -12.01
CA GLY A 276 34.89 -2.23 -11.09
C GLY A 276 35.32 -2.49 -9.65
N GLY A 277 35.12 -1.51 -8.79
CA GLY A 277 35.48 -1.61 -7.39
C GLY A 277 34.45 -2.37 -6.53
N ALA A 278 34.67 -3.63 -6.13
CA ALA A 278 33.76 -4.48 -5.34
C ALA A 278 34.29 -5.20 -4.06
N GLY A 279 33.85 -4.83 -2.86
CA GLY A 279 33.81 -5.78 -1.69
C GLY A 279 34.93 -6.15 -0.76
N ASP A 280 34.97 -5.68 0.51
CA ASP A 280 34.43 -6.49 1.63
C ASP A 280 34.22 -5.75 3.00
N GLU A 281 33.60 -6.24 4.10
CA GLU A 281 33.04 -7.55 4.55
C GLU A 281 31.83 -7.35 5.50
N GLY A 282 30.97 -8.37 5.64
CA GLY A 282 30.17 -8.56 6.87
C GLY A 282 28.75 -9.10 6.72
N ALA A 283 28.51 -10.11 5.87
CA ALA A 283 27.27 -10.86 5.88
C ALA A 283 27.24 -11.82 7.09
N GLY A 284 26.43 -11.47 8.08
CA GLY A 284 25.96 -12.35 9.16
C GLY A 284 24.43 -12.39 9.15
N ASP A 285 23.96 -13.62 8.99
CA ASP A 285 22.62 -14.26 8.95
C ASP A 285 21.37 -13.50 9.46
N ASP A 286 20.21 -14.01 9.02
CA ASP A 286 19.02 -14.33 9.85
C ASP A 286 17.64 -13.73 9.49
N GLY A 287 16.90 -14.37 8.58
CA GLY A 287 15.42 -14.45 8.60
C GLY A 287 14.62 -13.16 8.86
N ARG A 288 14.46 -12.28 7.85
CA ARG A 288 13.86 -10.94 8.06
C ARG A 288 12.52 -10.71 7.36
N PRO A 289 11.63 -9.91 7.98
CA PRO A 289 10.19 -10.10 7.92
C PRO A 289 9.51 -9.29 6.82
N VAL A 290 8.31 -9.71 6.42
CA VAL A 290 7.29 -8.80 5.89
C VAL A 290 7.08 -7.75 6.97
N VAL A 291 7.45 -6.50 6.72
CA VAL A 291 7.20 -5.44 7.69
C VAL A 291 5.90 -4.76 7.27
N PRO A 292 4.76 -5.09 7.90
CA PRO A 292 3.53 -4.33 7.67
C PRO A 292 3.82 -2.85 7.96
N LEU A 293 3.35 -1.96 7.08
CA LEU A 293 3.47 -0.52 7.31
C LEU A 293 2.83 -0.16 8.67
N PHE A 294 1.67 -0.77 8.96
CA PHE A 294 1.04 -0.75 10.27
C PHE A 294 1.91 -1.45 11.33
N GLY A 295 2.21 -0.73 12.40
CA GLY A 295 3.21 -1.11 13.41
C GLY A 295 4.54 -0.37 13.27
N THR A 296 4.68 0.54 12.31
CA THR A 296 5.86 1.42 12.17
C THR A 296 5.58 2.82 12.72
N GLN A 297 6.60 3.68 12.77
CA GLN A 297 6.44 5.08 13.13
C GLN A 297 5.55 5.89 12.16
N TYR A 298 5.34 5.38 10.93
CA TYR A 298 4.55 6.05 9.88
C TYR A 298 3.14 5.50 9.75
N PHE A 299 2.86 4.32 10.30
CA PHE A 299 1.49 3.82 10.47
C PHE A 299 1.46 3.07 11.79
N PRO A 300 1.07 3.73 12.90
CA PRO A 300 0.92 3.04 14.17
C PRO A 300 -0.08 1.88 14.04
N ALA A 301 0.15 0.76 14.74
CA ALA A 301 -0.81 -0.35 14.82
C ALA A 301 -1.97 0.00 15.79
N ARG A 302 -2.56 1.18 15.61
CA ARG A 302 -3.49 1.81 16.54
C ARG A 302 -4.73 2.21 15.77
N LEU A 303 -5.89 1.80 16.26
CA LEU A 303 -7.17 2.12 15.64
C LEU A 303 -7.90 3.15 16.50
N TRP A 304 -8.36 4.22 15.86
CA TRP A 304 -9.21 5.23 16.51
C TRP A 304 -10.67 4.98 16.16
N VAL A 305 -11.55 5.10 17.14
CA VAL A 305 -12.99 4.89 16.95
C VAL A 305 -13.78 6.01 17.61
N TYR A 306 -14.53 6.75 16.81
CA TYR A 306 -15.51 7.72 17.29
C TYR A 306 -16.81 7.01 17.66
N THR A 307 -17.12 7.00 18.95
CA THR A 307 -18.37 6.44 19.49
C THR A 307 -19.55 7.39 19.29
N ASN A 308 -19.31 8.69 19.32
CA ASN A 308 -20.34 9.72 19.14
C ASN A 308 -19.71 11.09 18.80
N PHE A 309 -20.54 12.06 18.40
CA PHE A 309 -20.10 13.46 18.14
C PHE A 309 -20.81 14.51 19.02
N HIS A 310 -21.82 14.12 19.79
CA HIS A 310 -22.43 15.03 20.76
C HIS A 310 -21.54 15.12 22.00
N CYS A 311 -21.38 16.32 22.53
CA CYS A 311 -20.56 16.60 23.71
C CYS A 311 -21.33 17.46 24.71
N ASN A 312 -21.00 17.41 25.99
CA ASN A 312 -21.53 18.33 27.00
C ASN A 312 -20.75 19.66 27.08
N LEU A 313 -19.71 19.83 26.27
CA LEU A 313 -18.89 21.04 26.15
C LEU A 313 -18.96 21.58 24.72
N SER A 314 -18.66 22.87 24.55
CA SER A 314 -18.59 23.55 23.24
C SER A 314 -17.22 24.20 23.08
N CYS A 315 -16.16 23.40 23.08
CA CYS A 315 -14.80 23.94 22.99
C CYS A 315 -14.60 24.70 21.67
N ASP A 316 -14.02 25.89 21.74
CA ASP A 316 -13.76 26.77 20.58
C ASP A 316 -12.73 26.18 19.60
N TYR A 317 -11.87 25.27 20.05
CA TYR A 317 -10.89 24.57 19.20
C TYR A 317 -11.27 23.13 18.80
N CYS A 318 -12.51 22.69 19.02
CA CYS A 318 -12.86 21.28 18.80
C CYS A 318 -12.57 20.83 17.35
N ALA A 319 -11.62 19.90 17.17
CA ALA A 319 -11.13 19.46 15.86
C ALA A 319 -12.18 18.78 14.97
N VAL A 320 -13.29 18.33 15.56
CA VAL A 320 -14.40 17.64 14.88
C VAL A 320 -15.76 18.32 15.16
N ALA A 321 -15.73 19.59 15.57
CA ALA A 321 -16.92 20.42 15.83
C ALA A 321 -17.98 19.77 16.74
N SER A 322 -17.56 18.95 17.70
CA SER A 322 -18.45 18.34 18.69
C SER A 322 -18.97 19.38 19.67
N SER A 323 -20.27 19.30 19.97
CA SER A 323 -20.95 20.22 20.90
C SER A 323 -22.28 19.62 21.38
N PRO A 324 -23.00 20.26 22.32
CA PRO A 324 -24.35 19.83 22.70
C PRO A 324 -25.36 19.98 21.57
N ARG A 325 -25.03 20.79 20.54
CA ARG A 325 -25.87 21.03 19.36
C ARG A 325 -25.40 20.28 18.12
N ALA A 326 -24.30 19.52 18.21
CA ALA A 326 -23.81 18.74 17.10
C ALA A 326 -24.85 17.69 16.69
N ARG A 327 -24.92 17.40 15.38
CA ARG A 327 -25.81 16.37 14.84
C ARG A 327 -25.55 15.04 15.55
N LEU A 328 -26.64 14.40 15.99
CA LEU A 328 -26.55 13.13 16.69
C LEU A 328 -26.02 12.05 15.75
N ARG A 329 -24.80 11.62 16.03
CA ARG A 329 -24.10 10.51 15.40
C ARG A 329 -23.60 9.62 16.54
N SER A 330 -23.97 8.35 16.53
CA SER A 330 -23.63 7.42 17.61
C SER A 330 -23.44 6.01 17.06
N MET A 331 -22.33 5.40 17.43
CA MET A 331 -21.90 4.09 16.97
C MET A 331 -22.74 2.99 17.61
N PRO A 332 -23.45 2.16 16.82
CA PRO A 332 -24.17 1.02 17.37
C PRO A 332 -23.21 0.06 18.09
N PRO A 333 -23.54 -0.45 19.29
CA PRO A 333 -22.68 -1.37 20.04
C PRO A 333 -22.30 -2.63 19.25
N GLU A 334 -23.21 -3.16 18.44
CA GLU A 334 -23.01 -4.36 17.63
C GLU A 334 -21.97 -4.10 16.54
N ARG A 335 -22.03 -2.92 15.91
CA ARG A 335 -21.04 -2.49 14.92
C ARG A 335 -19.68 -2.26 15.58
N PHE A 336 -19.65 -1.67 16.77
CA PHE A 336 -18.41 -1.47 17.51
C PHE A 336 -17.76 -2.82 17.88
N ALA A 337 -18.53 -3.80 18.35
CA ALA A 337 -18.02 -5.13 18.67
C ALA A 337 -17.40 -5.80 17.43
N ALA A 338 -18.11 -5.80 16.30
CA ALA A 338 -17.60 -6.34 15.04
C ALA A 338 -16.32 -5.63 14.57
N LEU A 339 -16.22 -4.31 14.78
CA LEU A 339 -15.03 -3.53 14.45
C LEU A 339 -13.84 -3.90 15.34
N VAL A 340 -14.06 -4.18 16.63
CA VAL A 340 -13.01 -4.64 17.54
C VAL A 340 -12.48 -6.01 17.12
N ASP A 341 -13.37 -6.93 16.74
CA ASP A 341 -12.98 -8.23 16.20
C ASP A 341 -12.13 -8.08 14.94
N GLU A 342 -12.60 -7.26 13.99
CA GLU A 342 -11.88 -6.97 12.75
C GLU A 342 -10.52 -6.31 13.01
N ALA A 343 -10.44 -5.42 14.01
CA ALA A 343 -9.18 -4.76 14.37
C ALA A 343 -8.12 -5.77 14.86
N VAL A 344 -8.54 -6.76 15.64
CA VAL A 344 -7.66 -7.86 16.08
C VAL A 344 -7.17 -8.67 14.88
N ASP A 345 -8.08 -9.06 13.99
CA ASP A 345 -7.76 -9.86 12.80
C ASP A 345 -6.82 -9.11 11.83
N GLU A 346 -6.97 -7.79 11.74
CA GLU A 346 -6.12 -6.90 10.94
C GLU A 346 -4.80 -6.52 11.64
N GLY A 347 -4.54 -7.04 12.84
CA GLY A 347 -3.27 -6.87 13.55
C GLY A 347 -3.07 -5.51 14.21
N PHE A 348 -4.14 -4.78 14.52
CA PHE A 348 -4.07 -3.64 15.43
C PHE A 348 -3.70 -4.12 16.85
N ARG A 349 -2.96 -3.30 17.58
CA ARG A 349 -2.40 -3.62 18.90
C ARG A 349 -2.96 -2.78 20.03
N GLU A 350 -3.67 -1.71 19.71
CA GLU A 350 -4.27 -0.80 20.67
C GLU A 350 -5.47 -0.08 20.05
N LEU A 351 -6.47 0.19 20.89
CA LEU A 351 -7.70 0.87 20.52
C LEU A 351 -7.82 2.21 21.24
N TYR A 352 -8.11 3.27 20.50
CA TYR A 352 -8.39 4.60 21.02
C TYR A 352 -9.87 4.92 20.81
N VAL A 353 -10.65 4.81 21.89
CA VAL A 353 -12.08 5.09 21.90
C VAL A 353 -12.28 6.56 22.24
N THR A 354 -12.84 7.31 21.31
CA THR A 354 -13.05 8.75 21.44
C THR A 354 -14.45 9.13 20.98
N GLY A 355 -14.74 10.42 20.95
CA GLY A 355 -16.01 10.99 20.55
C GLY A 355 -16.11 12.47 20.89
N GLY A 356 -17.32 13.01 20.85
CA GLY A 356 -17.61 14.30 21.47
C GLY A 356 -17.43 14.22 22.98
N GLU A 357 -18.26 13.41 23.64
CA GLU A 357 -18.00 12.89 24.98
C GLU A 357 -18.49 11.43 25.04
N PRO A 358 -17.59 10.43 25.09
CA PRO A 358 -17.99 9.03 25.06
C PRO A 358 -18.94 8.62 26.18
N PHE A 359 -18.85 9.24 27.37
CA PHE A 359 -19.74 8.92 28.49
C PHE A 359 -21.18 9.42 28.32
N LEU A 360 -21.49 10.15 27.25
CA LEU A 360 -22.86 10.40 26.83
C LEU A 360 -23.47 9.23 26.04
N HIS A 361 -22.65 8.33 25.49
CA HIS A 361 -23.14 7.13 24.84
C HIS A 361 -23.74 6.15 25.87
N PRO A 362 -25.01 5.71 25.71
CA PRO A 362 -25.73 4.96 26.74
C PRO A 362 -25.11 3.58 27.03
N ARG A 363 -24.35 3.04 26.08
CA ARG A 363 -23.73 1.71 26.15
C ARG A 363 -22.20 1.75 26.23
N ILE A 364 -21.62 2.91 26.55
CA ILE A 364 -20.16 3.11 26.57
C ILE A 364 -19.43 2.08 27.44
N LEU A 365 -19.97 1.78 28.62
CA LEU A 365 -19.32 0.86 29.57
C LEU A 365 -19.22 -0.55 29.00
N ASP A 366 -20.26 -1.02 28.32
CA ASP A 366 -20.28 -2.33 27.68
C ASP A 366 -19.30 -2.37 26.50
N MET A 367 -19.22 -1.27 25.73
CA MET A 367 -18.26 -1.13 24.63
C MET A 367 -16.81 -1.15 25.15
N LEU A 368 -16.52 -0.44 26.25
CA LEU A 368 -15.20 -0.44 26.87
C LEU A 368 -14.83 -1.81 27.46
N ASP A 369 -15.77 -2.52 28.09
CA ASP A 369 -15.55 -3.88 28.57
C ASP A 369 -15.20 -4.83 27.42
N GLN A 370 -15.97 -4.77 26.32
CA GLN A 370 -15.73 -5.57 25.12
C GLN A 370 -14.37 -5.27 24.49
N ALA A 371 -14.03 -3.98 24.31
CA ALA A 371 -12.77 -3.56 23.72
C ALA A 371 -11.56 -3.96 24.58
N SER A 372 -11.59 -3.63 25.87
CA SER A 372 -10.48 -3.89 26.79
C SER A 372 -10.27 -5.38 27.09
N ALA A 373 -11.25 -6.23 26.80
CA ALA A 373 -11.08 -7.69 26.82
C ALA A 373 -10.29 -8.24 25.61
N ARG A 374 -10.12 -7.44 24.55
CA ARG A 374 -9.50 -7.86 23.28
C ARG A 374 -8.21 -7.13 22.97
N LEU A 375 -8.16 -5.83 23.24
CA LEU A 375 -7.00 -4.96 22.98
C LEU A 375 -6.79 -3.96 24.14
N PRO A 376 -5.54 -3.59 24.45
CA PRO A 376 -5.25 -2.42 25.26
C PRO A 376 -6.06 -1.23 24.76
N THR A 377 -6.86 -0.64 25.64
CA THR A 377 -7.86 0.37 25.26
C THR A 377 -7.63 1.68 25.99
N VAL A 378 -7.59 2.78 25.25
CA VAL A 378 -7.57 4.13 25.79
C VAL A 378 -8.89 4.80 25.48
N VAL A 379 -9.60 5.29 26.50
CA VAL A 379 -10.82 6.11 26.31
C VAL A 379 -10.51 7.58 26.54
N LEU A 380 -10.83 8.43 25.56
CA LEU A 380 -10.68 9.87 25.65
C LEU A 380 -12.00 10.49 26.14
N THR A 381 -11.97 11.12 27.31
CA THR A 381 -13.17 11.72 27.94
C THR A 381 -12.80 13.01 28.64
N ASN A 382 -13.74 13.94 28.80
CA ASN A 382 -13.54 15.09 29.67
C ASN A 382 -13.55 14.73 31.17
N ALA A 383 -13.86 13.48 31.53
CA ALA A 383 -13.91 12.97 32.91
C ALA A 383 -14.96 13.64 33.81
N MET A 384 -15.87 14.45 33.27
CA MET A 384 -16.83 15.26 34.07
C MET A 384 -18.14 14.52 34.39
N LEU A 385 -18.30 13.28 33.92
CA LEU A 385 -19.54 12.51 33.95
C LEU A 385 -19.48 11.24 34.81
N PHE A 386 -18.43 11.03 35.60
CA PHE A 386 -18.24 9.84 36.44
C PHE A 386 -19.14 9.87 37.68
N ARG A 387 -20.44 9.60 37.49
CA ARG A 387 -21.46 9.58 38.55
C ARG A 387 -22.48 8.47 38.30
N GLY A 388 -23.16 8.03 39.37
CA GLY A 388 -24.21 7.01 39.29
C GLY A 388 -23.74 5.72 38.63
N ALA A 389 -24.48 5.23 37.64
CA ALA A 389 -24.13 3.99 36.93
C ALA A 389 -22.76 4.04 36.21
N ARG A 390 -22.27 5.22 35.81
CA ARG A 390 -21.00 5.36 35.09
C ARG A 390 -19.79 5.05 35.95
N ILE A 391 -19.74 5.61 37.17
CA ILE A 391 -18.63 5.35 38.09
C ILE A 391 -18.63 3.91 38.60
N GLU A 392 -19.83 3.33 38.79
CA GLU A 392 -19.98 1.92 39.14
C GLU A 392 -19.54 1.00 37.98
N GLY A 393 -19.83 1.37 36.74
CA GLY A 393 -19.28 0.69 35.57
C GLY A 393 -17.77 0.76 35.49
N LEU A 394 -17.20 1.95 35.67
CA LEU A 394 -15.74 2.14 35.69
C LEU A 394 -15.06 1.31 36.78
N ARG A 395 -15.67 1.19 37.97
CA ARG A 395 -15.19 0.33 39.05
C ARG A 395 -15.08 -1.13 38.60
N ARG A 396 -16.06 -1.65 37.84
CA ARG A 396 -16.01 -3.02 37.30
C ARG A 396 -14.93 -3.21 36.23
N LEU A 397 -14.46 -2.12 35.61
CA LEU A 397 -13.42 -2.14 34.58
C LEU A 397 -12.03 -1.81 35.13
N ALA A 398 -11.88 -1.62 36.45
CA ALA A 398 -10.60 -1.23 37.06
C ALA A 398 -9.47 -2.24 36.80
N ASP A 399 -9.80 -3.53 36.73
CA ASP A 399 -8.83 -4.61 36.47
C ASP A 399 -8.63 -4.91 34.96
N ARG A 400 -9.25 -4.13 34.07
CA ARG A 400 -9.08 -4.26 32.61
C ARG A 400 -7.87 -3.46 32.13
N ASP A 401 -7.37 -3.78 30.94
CA ASP A 401 -6.38 -2.95 30.23
C ASP A 401 -7.05 -1.71 29.62
N LEU A 402 -7.50 -0.82 30.52
CA LEU A 402 -8.25 0.39 30.21
C LEU A 402 -7.54 1.61 30.81
N VAL A 403 -7.19 2.56 29.94
CA VAL A 403 -6.61 3.85 30.32
C VAL A 403 -7.65 4.95 30.12
N ILE A 404 -7.85 5.76 31.15
CA ILE A 404 -8.63 7.00 31.06
C ILE A 404 -7.70 8.11 30.62
N GLN A 405 -7.89 8.62 29.40
CA GLN A 405 -7.21 9.82 28.94
C GLN A 405 -8.16 11.02 29.01
N THR A 406 -7.78 12.03 29.79
CA THR A 406 -8.52 13.29 29.87
C THR A 406 -7.67 14.46 29.40
N SER A 407 -8.25 15.66 29.35
CA SER A 407 -7.55 16.86 28.95
C SER A 407 -7.56 17.92 30.04
N LEU A 408 -6.41 18.56 30.26
CA LEU A 408 -6.22 19.63 31.24
C LEU A 408 -5.36 20.74 30.63
N ASP A 409 -6.00 21.75 30.04
CA ASP A 409 -5.30 22.82 29.31
C ASP A 409 -4.73 23.96 30.19
N GLY A 410 -4.71 23.78 31.51
CA GLY A 410 -4.24 24.81 32.43
C GLY A 410 -4.16 24.32 33.87
N ALA A 411 -3.22 24.86 34.63
CA ALA A 411 -3.01 24.51 36.04
C ALA A 411 -4.06 25.18 36.95
N ARG A 412 -4.85 26.12 36.42
CA ARG A 412 -5.83 26.93 37.14
C ARG A 412 -7.16 26.96 36.38
N PRO A 413 -8.28 27.22 37.07
CA PRO A 413 -9.59 27.35 36.42
C PRO A 413 -9.62 28.34 35.26
N GLY A 414 -8.97 29.50 35.40
CA GLY A 414 -9.01 30.55 34.38
C GLY A 414 -8.51 30.12 33.00
N SER A 415 -7.37 29.44 32.92
CA SER A 415 -6.76 29.00 31.65
C SER A 415 -7.47 27.79 31.05
N HIS A 416 -7.91 26.83 31.87
CA HIS A 416 -8.64 25.66 31.37
C HIS A 416 -10.08 25.99 30.96
N ASP A 417 -10.80 26.75 31.78
CA ASP A 417 -12.21 27.09 31.53
C ASP A 417 -12.37 28.04 30.34
N ALA A 418 -11.33 28.80 29.97
CA ALA A 418 -11.35 29.74 28.86
C ALA A 418 -11.86 29.10 27.56
N HIS A 419 -11.39 27.88 27.27
CA HIS A 419 -11.79 27.15 26.07
C HIS A 419 -12.87 26.11 26.33
N ARG A 420 -12.89 25.47 27.51
CA ARG A 420 -13.76 24.33 27.80
C ARG A 420 -15.05 24.70 28.53
N GLY A 421 -15.19 25.94 28.96
CA GLY A 421 -16.35 26.48 29.65
C GLY A 421 -16.19 26.50 31.17
N ARG A 422 -16.93 27.40 31.81
CA ARG A 422 -16.86 27.69 33.25
C ARG A 422 -17.12 26.44 34.11
N GLY A 423 -16.26 26.22 35.10
CA GLY A 423 -16.31 25.11 36.05
C GLY A 423 -15.88 23.78 35.46
N SER A 424 -15.29 23.75 34.26
CA SER A 424 -14.78 22.52 33.67
C SER A 424 -13.53 22.03 34.40
N TRP A 425 -12.64 22.92 34.81
CA TRP A 425 -11.40 22.57 35.53
C TRP A 425 -11.68 21.77 36.81
N GLU A 426 -12.56 22.29 37.68
CA GLU A 426 -12.89 21.65 38.95
C GLU A 426 -13.50 20.26 38.74
N ARG A 427 -14.36 20.12 37.73
CA ARG A 427 -15.02 18.85 37.39
C ARG A 427 -14.05 17.86 36.79
N THR A 428 -13.13 18.30 35.94
CA THR A 428 -12.07 17.47 35.35
C THR A 428 -11.13 16.96 36.44
N ILE A 429 -10.66 17.83 37.35
CA ILE A 429 -9.81 17.44 38.49
C ILE A 429 -10.54 16.44 39.41
N ALA A 430 -11.82 16.65 39.69
CA ALA A 430 -12.62 15.69 40.45
C ALA A 430 -12.71 14.33 39.74
N GLY A 431 -12.93 14.32 38.42
CA GLY A 431 -12.95 13.11 37.59
C GLY A 431 -11.62 12.37 37.57
N ILE A 432 -10.50 13.09 37.49
CA ILE A 432 -9.14 12.53 37.58
C ILE A 432 -8.96 11.81 38.91
N ARG A 433 -9.30 12.47 40.03
CA ARG A 433 -9.20 11.86 41.36
C ARG A 433 -10.08 10.62 41.48
N GLN A 434 -11.31 10.68 40.99
CA GLN A 434 -12.20 9.51 40.98
C GLN A 434 -11.62 8.33 40.19
N ALA A 435 -10.99 8.57 39.04
CA ALA A 435 -10.36 7.50 38.26
C ALA A 435 -9.16 6.89 39.01
N ILE A 436 -8.32 7.73 39.63
CA ILE A 436 -7.19 7.29 40.46
C ILE A 436 -7.66 6.48 41.67
N ASP A 437 -8.69 6.96 42.38
CA ASP A 437 -9.26 6.28 43.55
C ASP A 437 -9.85 4.90 43.21
N LEU A 438 -10.28 4.70 41.96
CA LEU A 438 -10.74 3.42 41.45
C LEU A 438 -9.59 2.49 41.00
N GLY A 439 -8.35 2.97 40.98
CA GLY A 439 -7.19 2.20 40.50
C GLY A 439 -7.00 2.19 38.97
N LEU A 440 -7.73 3.03 38.23
CA LEU A 440 -7.59 3.12 36.78
C LEU A 440 -6.30 3.87 36.40
N ALA A 441 -5.66 3.43 35.32
CA ALA A 441 -4.56 4.18 34.72
C ALA A 441 -5.09 5.49 34.12
N VAL A 442 -4.45 6.61 34.47
CA VAL A 442 -4.85 7.95 33.99
C VAL A 442 -3.72 8.57 33.17
N ARG A 443 -4.07 9.07 31.97
CA ARG A 443 -3.24 9.94 31.14
C ARG A 443 -3.91 11.29 30.98
N VAL A 444 -3.11 12.33 30.82
CA VAL A 444 -3.60 13.70 30.63
C VAL A 444 -2.94 14.32 29.40
N ALA A 445 -3.76 14.90 28.54
CA ALA A 445 -3.32 15.70 27.41
C ALA A 445 -3.56 17.19 27.69
N MET A 446 -2.67 18.05 27.24
CA MET A 446 -2.87 19.51 27.20
C MET A 446 -2.88 19.94 25.74
N THR A 447 -3.91 20.69 25.33
CA THR A 447 -3.86 21.46 24.09
C THR A 447 -3.15 22.77 24.37
N GLU A 448 -1.96 22.92 23.81
CA GLU A 448 -1.10 24.07 23.93
C GLU A 448 -1.51 25.17 22.96
N THR A 449 -1.73 26.35 23.51
CA THR A 449 -2.05 27.60 22.83
C THR A 449 -1.04 28.67 23.22
N ALA A 450 -1.06 29.82 22.55
CA ALA A 450 -0.19 30.94 22.91
C ALA A 450 -0.46 31.45 24.35
N GLU A 451 -1.69 31.32 24.82
CA GLU A 451 -2.15 31.81 26.12
C GLU A 451 -1.75 30.90 27.28
N ASN A 452 -1.58 29.59 27.04
CA ASN A 452 -1.34 28.60 28.09
C ASN A 452 0.04 27.93 28.02
N HIS A 453 0.88 28.21 27.01
CA HIS A 453 2.21 27.61 26.83
C HIS A 453 3.08 27.67 28.11
N GLU A 454 3.11 28.83 28.77
CA GLU A 454 3.87 29.04 30.01
C GLU A 454 3.35 28.20 31.21
N GLU A 455 2.16 27.60 31.11
CA GLU A 455 1.58 26.73 32.14
C GLU A 455 1.95 25.26 31.99
N VAL A 456 2.62 24.83 30.92
CA VAL A 456 2.97 23.41 30.70
C VAL A 456 3.68 22.79 31.90
N ALA A 457 4.68 23.49 32.45
CA ALA A 457 5.42 23.03 33.62
C ALA A 457 4.55 23.00 34.90
N ALA A 458 3.65 23.97 35.05
CA ALA A 458 2.73 24.04 36.19
C ALA A 458 1.67 22.93 36.15
N VAL A 459 1.17 22.60 34.96
CA VAL A 459 0.28 21.44 34.74
C VAL A 459 1.01 20.15 35.09
N GLY A 460 2.25 19.97 34.60
CA GLY A 460 3.07 18.81 34.93
C GLY A 460 3.28 18.64 36.44
N ALA A 461 3.57 19.73 37.17
CA ALA A 461 3.71 19.71 38.63
C ALA A 461 2.40 19.38 39.36
N LEU A 462 1.26 19.92 38.89
CA LEU A 462 -0.06 19.59 39.43
C LEU A 462 -0.39 18.11 39.26
N LEU A 463 -0.14 17.55 38.07
CA LEU A 463 -0.36 16.13 37.77
C LEU A 463 0.54 15.23 38.61
N ALA A 464 1.82 15.59 38.76
CA ALA A 464 2.74 14.87 39.65
C ALA A 464 2.25 14.87 41.10
N GLY A 465 1.69 15.99 41.59
CA GLY A 465 1.06 16.08 42.91
C GLY A 465 -0.19 15.22 43.09
N LEU A 466 -0.85 14.84 41.99
CA LEU A 466 -1.96 13.88 41.98
C LEU A 466 -1.49 12.42 41.81
N GLY A 467 -0.17 12.17 41.68
CA GLY A 467 0.39 10.84 41.47
C GLY A 467 0.44 10.40 40.01
N ILE A 468 0.18 11.29 39.05
CA ILE A 468 0.28 10.99 37.62
C ILE A 468 1.74 11.19 37.18
N PRO A 469 2.41 10.15 36.63
CA PRO A 469 3.82 10.25 36.27
C PRO A 469 4.04 11.10 35.00
N PRO A 470 5.24 11.69 34.80
CA PRO A 470 5.51 12.54 33.65
C PRO A 470 5.25 11.90 32.28
N HIS A 471 5.47 10.60 32.12
CA HIS A 471 5.22 9.89 30.86
C HIS A 471 3.73 9.74 30.52
N ALA A 472 2.84 10.00 31.48
CA ALA A 472 1.39 9.98 31.29
C ALA A 472 0.83 11.38 30.99
N PHE A 473 1.69 12.40 30.84
CA PHE A 473 1.34 13.74 30.44
C PHE A 473 1.88 14.05 29.04
N ALA A 474 1.01 14.50 28.13
CA ALA A 474 1.43 14.97 26.81
C ALA A 474 0.90 16.36 26.51
N VAL A 475 1.73 17.13 25.81
CA VAL A 475 1.38 18.44 25.29
C VAL A 475 1.21 18.32 23.79
N ARG A 476 0.13 18.88 23.25
CA ARG A 476 -0.24 18.82 21.84
C ARG A 476 -0.45 20.23 21.35
N PRO A 477 0.08 20.63 20.19
CA PRO A 477 -0.20 21.94 19.66
C PRO A 477 -1.68 22.06 19.30
N LEU A 478 -2.23 23.27 19.45
CA LEU A 478 -3.49 23.66 18.84
C LEU A 478 -3.47 23.29 17.35
N LEU A 479 -4.57 22.72 16.85
CA LEU A 479 -4.72 22.36 15.46
C LEU A 479 -5.63 23.34 14.74
N ARG A 480 -5.24 23.70 13.52
CA ARG A 480 -6.09 24.46 12.60
C ARG A 480 -7.10 23.53 11.92
N ARG A 481 -8.08 23.06 12.70
CA ARG A 481 -9.14 22.16 12.24
C ARG A 481 -10.43 22.36 13.02
N GLY A 482 -11.55 21.97 12.41
CA GLY A 482 -12.85 21.96 13.06
C GLY A 482 -13.30 23.38 13.32
N LEU A 483 -13.30 23.78 14.59
CA LEU A 483 -13.69 25.12 15.01
C LEU A 483 -12.53 26.11 15.13
N SER A 484 -11.28 25.64 15.18
CA SER A 484 -10.11 26.52 15.27
C SER A 484 -9.64 26.98 13.89
N ALA A 485 -9.50 28.29 13.71
CA ALA A 485 -8.86 28.89 12.54
C ALA A 485 -7.33 29.03 12.68
N ASP A 486 -6.81 28.80 13.89
CA ASP A 486 -5.42 28.98 14.28
C ASP A 486 -4.77 27.65 14.67
N GLY A 487 -3.44 27.62 14.70
CA GLY A 487 -2.64 26.47 15.13
C GLY A 487 -1.94 25.74 13.99
N LEU A 488 -1.41 24.55 14.29
CA LEU A 488 -0.70 23.72 13.34
C LEU A 488 -1.68 23.13 12.31
N GLU A 489 -1.35 23.29 11.03
CA GLU A 489 -2.10 22.68 9.94
C GLU A 489 -1.69 21.22 9.75
N ILE A 490 -2.68 20.33 9.72
CA ILE A 490 -2.52 18.92 9.42
C ILE A 490 -3.42 18.58 8.23
N SER A 491 -3.02 17.61 7.40
CA SER A 491 -3.78 17.14 6.25
C SER A 491 -3.41 15.69 5.94
N GLY A 492 -4.16 15.06 5.02
CA GLY A 492 -3.84 13.71 4.53
C GLY A 492 -2.46 13.63 3.87
N ASP A 493 -1.91 14.77 3.46
CA ASP A 493 -0.66 14.84 2.72
C ASP A 493 0.51 15.36 3.58
N SER A 494 0.26 15.89 4.78
CA SER A 494 1.30 16.41 5.67
C SER A 494 1.52 15.55 6.92
N THR A 495 0.57 14.69 7.28
CA THR A 495 0.51 14.02 8.59
C THR A 495 0.57 12.51 8.48
N VAL A 496 1.25 11.87 9.44
CA VAL A 496 1.23 10.41 9.61
C VAL A 496 -0.22 9.91 9.79
N PRO A 497 -0.66 8.89 9.02
CA PRO A 497 -2.00 8.32 9.18
C PRO A 497 -2.16 7.63 10.54
N GLU A 498 -3.28 7.92 11.21
CA GLU A 498 -3.78 7.18 12.36
C GLU A 498 -5.21 6.78 12.03
N LEU A 499 -5.38 5.58 11.43
CA LEU A 499 -6.64 5.15 10.83
C LEU A 499 -7.79 5.30 11.84
N THR A 500 -8.83 6.01 11.42
CA THR A 500 -9.95 6.37 12.27
C THR A 500 -11.27 5.93 11.67
N VAL A 501 -12.13 5.35 12.50
CA VAL A 501 -13.46 4.89 12.12
C VAL A 501 -14.51 5.76 12.79
N THR A 502 -15.51 6.18 12.01
CA THR A 502 -16.71 6.86 12.51
C THR A 502 -17.95 6.14 12.01
N THR A 503 -19.13 6.60 12.42
CA THR A 503 -20.38 6.07 11.86
C THR A 503 -20.53 6.33 10.37
N GLU A 504 -19.80 7.33 9.84
CA GLU A 504 -19.96 7.86 8.48
C GLU A 504 -18.85 7.42 7.53
N GLY A 505 -17.76 6.83 8.02
CA GLY A 505 -16.67 6.41 7.16
C GLY A 505 -15.37 6.09 7.86
N LEU A 506 -14.35 5.88 7.03
CA LEU A 506 -12.94 5.80 7.39
C LEU A 506 -12.26 7.14 7.13
N HIS A 507 -11.39 7.54 8.06
CA HIS A 507 -10.70 8.82 8.08
C HIS A 507 -9.21 8.61 8.29
N TRP A 508 -8.41 9.51 7.72
CA TRP A 508 -6.96 9.49 7.76
C TRP A 508 -6.40 9.62 9.18
N HIS A 509 -7.07 10.41 10.03
CA HIS A 509 -6.57 10.78 11.35
C HIS A 509 -7.73 11.21 12.28
N PRO A 510 -7.65 10.99 13.61
CA PRO A 510 -8.74 11.31 14.54
C PRO A 510 -9.03 12.81 14.63
N ALA A 511 -8.01 13.66 14.52
CA ALA A 511 -8.16 15.11 14.51
C ALA A 511 -8.65 15.70 13.16
N GLY A 512 -9.30 14.88 12.33
CA GLY A 512 -9.99 15.28 11.11
C GLY A 512 -11.15 14.33 10.79
N ALA A 513 -11.72 13.69 11.80
CA ALA A 513 -12.72 12.63 11.64
C ALA A 513 -14.16 13.15 11.48
N ASP A 514 -14.34 14.32 10.89
CA ASP A 514 -15.65 14.94 10.68
C ASP A 514 -15.81 15.33 9.22
N VAL A 515 -16.82 14.76 8.56
CA VAL A 515 -17.04 14.92 7.12
C VAL A 515 -17.35 16.37 6.73
N ASP A 516 -17.96 17.14 7.64
CA ASP A 516 -18.39 18.50 7.38
C ASP A 516 -17.21 19.48 7.49
N THR A 517 -16.33 19.30 8.48
CA THR A 517 -15.22 20.22 8.76
C THR A 517 -13.86 19.76 8.25
N SER A 518 -13.71 18.50 7.85
CA SER A 518 -12.44 17.90 7.38
C SER A 518 -12.63 16.96 6.17
N PRO A 519 -13.27 17.40 5.08
CA PRO A 519 -13.52 16.56 3.91
C PRO A 519 -12.22 16.06 3.25
N ASP A 520 -11.11 16.79 3.42
CA ASP A 520 -9.79 16.39 2.95
C ASP A 520 -9.26 15.14 3.67
N MET A 521 -9.79 14.76 4.83
CA MET A 521 -9.31 13.65 5.65
C MET A 521 -10.11 12.36 5.47
N ILE A 522 -11.13 12.37 4.62
CA ILE A 522 -11.94 11.19 4.33
C ILE A 522 -11.11 10.19 3.49
N LEU A 523 -11.08 8.93 3.92
CA LEU A 523 -10.51 7.82 3.17
C LEU A 523 -11.58 7.07 2.40
N ALA A 524 -12.72 6.80 3.04
CA ALA A 524 -13.87 6.18 2.40
C ALA A 524 -15.14 6.50 3.18
N GLU A 525 -16.27 6.67 2.48
CA GLU A 525 -17.58 6.87 3.09
C GLU A 525 -18.29 5.54 3.34
N GLY A 526 -19.13 5.50 4.37
CA GLY A 526 -19.95 4.34 4.73
C GLY A 526 -19.21 3.29 5.56
N THR A 527 -19.70 2.05 5.49
CA THR A 527 -19.07 0.92 6.21
C THR A 527 -18.11 0.20 5.28
N VAL A 528 -16.82 0.31 5.58
CA VAL A 528 -15.74 -0.26 4.78
C VAL A 528 -14.86 -1.14 5.67
N PRO A 529 -14.48 -2.35 5.23
CA PRO A 529 -13.59 -3.21 5.99
C PRO A 529 -12.24 -2.53 6.29
N LEU A 530 -11.70 -2.74 7.49
CA LEU A 530 -10.41 -2.21 7.94
C LEU A 530 -9.27 -2.64 7.03
N GLY A 531 -9.28 -3.87 6.50
CA GLY A 531 -8.29 -4.32 5.51
C GLY A 531 -8.27 -3.46 4.24
N ALA A 532 -9.45 -3.02 3.77
CA ALA A 532 -9.55 -2.07 2.66
C ALA A 532 -9.13 -0.65 3.11
N GLY A 533 -9.49 -0.24 4.32
CA GLY A 533 -9.04 1.02 4.92
C GLY A 533 -7.52 1.16 5.01
N LYS A 534 -6.83 0.09 5.43
CA LYS A 534 -5.36 0.03 5.47
C LYS A 534 -4.76 0.19 4.08
N ARG A 535 -5.33 -0.47 3.06
CA ARG A 535 -4.89 -0.30 1.66
C ARG A 535 -5.07 1.14 1.18
N LEU A 536 -6.24 1.75 1.39
CA LEU A 536 -6.51 3.14 0.99
C LEU A 536 -5.56 4.13 1.68
N ALA A 537 -5.29 3.94 2.98
CA ALA A 537 -4.32 4.76 3.70
C ALA A 537 -2.92 4.64 3.11
N ILE A 538 -2.50 3.43 2.75
CA ILE A 538 -1.20 3.15 2.12
C ILE A 538 -1.11 3.77 0.72
N GLU A 539 -2.13 3.57 -0.12
CA GLU A 539 -2.20 4.11 -1.48
C GLU A 539 -2.13 5.63 -1.49
N ARG A 540 -2.93 6.29 -0.64
CA ARG A 540 -2.93 7.75 -0.52
C ARG A 540 -1.60 8.26 0.03
N PHE A 541 -1.01 7.58 1.02
CA PHE A 541 0.32 7.92 1.54
C PHE A 541 1.36 7.97 0.43
N PHE A 542 1.43 6.94 -0.42
CA PHE A 542 2.42 6.89 -1.50
C PHE A 542 2.10 7.85 -2.64
N SER A 543 0.83 8.01 -3.00
CA SER A 543 0.41 8.91 -4.08
C SER A 543 0.79 10.36 -3.80
N ALA A 544 0.63 10.82 -2.55
CA ALA A 544 1.05 12.17 -2.14
C ALA A 544 2.57 12.38 -2.31
N ARG A 545 3.40 11.36 -2.06
CA ARG A 545 4.88 11.52 -2.02
C ARG A 545 5.56 11.39 -3.36
N LEU A 546 4.92 10.71 -4.31
CA LEU A 546 5.37 10.68 -5.71
C LEU A 546 5.23 12.06 -6.38
N ALA A 547 4.44 12.98 -5.82
CA ALA A 547 4.20 14.31 -6.37
C ALA A 547 5.21 15.38 -5.89
N ASP A 548 5.70 15.32 -4.64
CA ASP A 548 6.52 16.41 -4.06
C ASP A 548 7.82 15.97 -3.36
N GLY A 549 8.04 14.67 -3.15
CA GLY A 549 9.24 14.11 -2.51
C GLY A 549 9.40 14.42 -1.01
N THR A 550 8.41 15.00 -0.32
CA THR A 550 8.53 15.36 1.09
C THR A 550 8.21 14.17 2.02
N LEU A 551 8.74 14.13 3.25
CA LEU A 551 8.35 13.14 4.27
C LEU A 551 7.24 13.70 5.18
N PRO A 552 6.24 12.90 5.61
CA PRO A 552 5.21 13.37 6.53
C PRO A 552 5.82 13.74 7.88
N GLN A 553 5.26 14.77 8.52
CA GLN A 553 5.59 15.02 9.91
C GLN A 553 4.76 14.08 10.80
N PRO A 554 5.40 13.38 11.78
CA PRO A 554 4.67 12.61 12.75
C PRO A 554 3.90 13.57 13.67
N TYR A 555 2.58 13.57 13.57
CA TYR A 555 1.70 14.11 14.59
C TYR A 555 1.16 12.94 15.40
N ARG A 556 1.45 12.89 16.69
CA ARG A 556 0.96 11.83 17.56
C ARG A 556 -0.25 12.33 18.31
N CYS A 557 -1.43 11.90 17.87
CA CYS A 557 -2.68 12.17 18.56
C CYS A 557 -2.83 11.33 19.84
N ALA A 558 -1.92 10.39 20.07
CA ALA A 558 -1.85 9.50 21.22
C ALA A 558 -0.54 9.70 22.02
N ILE A 559 -0.64 9.50 23.34
CA ILE A 559 0.44 9.63 24.33
C ILE A 559 1.22 8.34 24.44
#